data_AF-A0A1R3RHM1-F1
#
_entry.id   AF-A0A1R3RHM1-F1
#
_cell.length_a   1.000
_cell.length_b   1.000
_cell.length_c   1.000
_cell.angle_alpha   90.00
_cell.angle_beta   90.00
_cell.angle_gamma   90.00
#
_symmetry.space_group_name_H-M   'P 1'
#
loop_
_entity.id
_entity.type
_entity.pdbx_description
1 polymer ?
#
loop_
_entity_poly.entity_id
_entity_poly.type
_entity_poly.pdbx_seq_one_letter_code
_entity_poly.pdbx_strand_id
1 'polypeptide(L)'
;MATDSNPLNLDAQIHPLAHAREHVLFDLLARYLPADSPITAAQSAREINAHFPYFQPDYDPTLPQQESEIREPEEVGDKWDTRWRNMNGFVAHLTNSGKRSYLGNALAAIRMGLEENPRKAHPKNITYNCRAPAAAIWFILCALKIYAGCREGLSSGKSSTSLWTGEPGLDLPRWEFWMQRLETLKGHSVTTKETKDLCQAAIDAMNQCVVEVDG
;
A
#
# COMPACT_ATOMS: atom_id res chain seq x y z
N MET A 1 1.39 32.46 -3.71
CA MET A 1 0.57 31.75 -2.71
C MET A 1 0.25 30.39 -3.30
N ALA A 2 1.09 29.39 -3.01
CA ALA A 2 0.86 28.02 -3.45
C ALA A 2 -0.06 27.36 -2.42
N THR A 3 -1.19 26.87 -2.88
CA THR A 3 -2.09 26.03 -2.08
C THR A 3 -1.39 24.71 -1.83
N ASP A 4 -1.15 24.37 -0.56
CA ASP A 4 -0.74 23.03 -0.11
C ASP A 4 -1.84 22.02 -0.48
N SER A 5 -1.82 21.57 -1.73
CA SER A 5 -2.64 20.45 -2.16
C SER A 5 -1.95 19.20 -1.64
N ASN A 6 -2.49 18.60 -0.57
CA ASN A 6 -2.24 17.21 -0.20
C ASN A 6 -2.59 16.34 -1.42
N PRO A 7 -1.62 16.02 -2.30
CA PRO A 7 -1.93 15.49 -3.63
C PRO A 7 -2.39 14.03 -3.56
N LEU A 8 -2.32 13.46 -2.36
CA LEU A 8 -2.62 12.07 -2.04
C LEU A 8 -3.84 11.94 -1.10
N ASN A 9 -4.43 13.06 -0.66
CA ASN A 9 -5.51 13.11 0.35
C ASN A 9 -5.22 12.22 1.58
N LEU A 10 -3.95 12.14 2.01
CA LEU A 10 -3.56 11.35 3.18
C LEU A 10 -4.11 12.04 4.43
N ASP A 11 -4.85 11.30 5.25
CA ASP A 11 -5.27 11.82 6.56
C ASP A 11 -4.04 11.96 7.46
N ALA A 12 -3.81 13.19 7.94
CA ALA A 12 -2.72 13.55 8.82
C ALA A 12 -3.07 13.38 10.32
N GLN A 13 -4.32 13.01 10.64
CA GLN A 13 -4.73 12.81 12.03
C GLN A 13 -4.35 11.40 12.54
N ILE A 14 -3.54 11.41 13.60
CA ILE A 14 -2.97 10.24 14.26
C ILE A 14 -4.01 9.62 15.22
N HIS A 15 -4.13 8.28 15.26
CA HIS A 15 -5.06 7.58 16.17
C HIS A 15 -4.37 6.45 16.94
N PRO A 16 -4.66 6.18 18.23
CA PRO A 16 -3.92 5.31 19.16
C PRO A 16 -3.75 3.78 18.91
N LEU A 17 -4.08 3.18 17.75
CA LEU A 17 -4.20 1.70 17.60
C LEU A 17 -3.40 0.97 16.48
N ALA A 18 -2.47 1.62 15.77
CA ALA A 18 -1.41 0.95 15.01
C ALA A 18 -0.44 0.23 15.97
N HIS A 19 0.36 -0.70 15.44
CA HIS A 19 1.49 -1.24 16.20
C HIS A 19 2.32 -0.07 16.73
N ALA A 20 2.70 -0.09 18.01
CA ALA A 20 3.38 1.04 18.65
C ALA A 20 4.59 1.56 17.84
N ARG A 21 5.26 0.67 17.11
CA ARG A 21 6.40 1.02 16.24
C ARG A 21 5.99 1.61 14.90
N GLU A 22 4.90 1.15 14.29
CA GLU A 22 4.37 1.72 13.05
C GLU A 22 3.76 3.09 13.28
N HIS A 23 3.09 3.31 14.43
CA HIS A 23 2.66 4.64 14.88
C HIS A 23 3.79 5.65 14.86
N VAL A 24 4.89 5.28 15.49
CA VAL A 24 5.99 6.20 15.66
C VAL A 24 6.61 6.51 14.30
N LEU A 25 6.73 5.50 13.43
CA LEU A 25 7.16 5.72 12.05
C LEU A 25 6.22 6.66 11.28
N PHE A 26 4.91 6.49 11.39
CA PHE A 26 3.94 7.37 10.74
C PHE A 26 3.93 8.78 11.31
N ASP A 27 3.92 8.94 12.63
CA ASP A 27 3.98 10.24 13.29
C ASP A 27 5.25 10.98 12.94
N LEU A 28 6.35 10.25 12.78
CA LEU A 28 7.62 10.80 12.34
C LEU A 28 7.58 11.24 10.90
N LEU A 29 7.04 10.41 10.01
CA LEU A 29 6.96 10.72 8.59
C LEU A 29 5.96 11.84 8.32
N ALA A 30 4.80 11.84 8.97
CA ALA A 30 3.80 12.90 8.86
C ALA A 30 4.29 14.24 9.42
N ARG A 31 5.13 14.23 10.47
CA ARG A 31 5.81 15.44 10.95
C ARG A 31 6.94 15.88 10.02
N TYR A 32 7.69 14.95 9.43
CA TYR A 32 8.90 15.24 8.65
C TYR A 32 8.64 15.62 7.19
N LEU A 33 7.65 15.02 6.53
CA LEU A 33 7.45 15.15 5.09
C LEU A 33 6.92 16.53 4.60
N PRO A 34 6.15 17.31 5.37
CA PRO A 34 5.74 18.66 4.96
C PRO A 34 6.94 19.59 4.70
N ALA A 35 6.80 20.52 3.75
CA ALA A 35 7.87 21.45 3.38
C ALA A 35 8.25 22.42 4.52
N ASP A 36 7.30 22.66 5.43
CA ASP A 36 7.43 23.44 6.65
C ASP A 36 7.67 22.57 7.90
N SER A 37 8.14 21.33 7.71
CA SER A 37 8.33 20.36 8.78
C SER A 37 9.05 20.95 10.00
N PRO A 38 8.47 20.79 11.21
CA PRO A 38 9.10 21.25 12.45
C PRO A 38 10.29 20.39 12.89
N ILE A 39 10.57 19.29 12.20
CA ILE A 39 11.67 18.37 12.51
C ILE A 39 12.61 18.20 11.30
N THR A 40 13.91 18.16 11.59
CA THR A 40 14.94 17.91 10.57
C THR A 40 15.03 16.43 10.21
N ALA A 41 15.63 16.13 9.05
CA ALA A 41 15.92 14.76 8.62
C ALA A 41 16.73 13.99 9.67
N ALA A 42 17.70 14.66 10.31
CA ALA A 42 18.52 14.07 11.36
C ALA A 42 17.73 13.75 12.64
N GLN A 43 16.76 14.60 13.02
CA GLN A 43 15.86 14.33 14.14
C GLN A 43 14.93 13.16 13.83
N SER A 44 14.32 13.16 12.64
CA SER A 44 13.45 12.06 12.21
C SER A 44 14.20 10.71 12.17
N ALA A 45 15.41 10.68 11.61
CA ALA A 45 16.23 9.47 11.58
C ALA A 45 16.60 8.95 12.98
N ARG A 46 16.93 9.85 13.92
CA ARG A 46 17.21 9.46 15.32
C ARG A 46 15.99 8.86 16.01
N GLU A 47 14.83 9.49 15.85
CA GLU A 47 13.59 8.99 16.43
C GLU A 47 13.18 7.64 15.79
N ILE A 48 13.32 7.46 14.47
CA ILE A 48 13.08 6.15 13.84
C ILE A 48 14.02 5.09 14.43
N ASN A 49 15.32 5.37 14.51
CA ASN A 49 16.30 4.41 15.05
C ASN A 49 16.07 4.07 16.53
N ALA A 50 15.52 4.98 17.33
CA ALA A 50 15.17 4.73 18.72
C ALA A 50 14.00 3.72 18.87
N HIS A 51 13.09 3.67 17.88
CA HIS A 51 11.91 2.80 17.91
C HIS A 51 12.12 1.45 17.22
N PHE A 52 13.23 1.29 16.50
CA PHE A 52 13.62 0.07 15.79
C PHE A 52 15.04 -0.38 16.23
N PRO A 53 15.17 -0.99 17.42
CA PRO A 53 16.47 -1.30 18.02
C PRO A 53 17.29 -2.33 17.22
N TYR A 54 16.69 -3.04 16.27
CA TYR A 54 17.39 -3.96 15.35
C TYR A 54 18.47 -3.29 14.49
N PHE A 55 18.50 -1.94 14.45
CA PHE A 55 19.51 -1.17 13.72
C PHE A 55 20.53 -0.51 14.65
N GLN A 56 20.51 -0.81 15.96
CA GLN A 56 21.52 -0.33 16.89
C GLN A 56 22.74 -1.29 16.88
N PRO A 57 23.98 -0.77 16.96
CA PRO A 57 25.20 -1.59 16.91
C PRO A 57 25.31 -2.68 18.01
N ASP A 58 24.49 -2.58 19.04
CA ASP A 58 24.46 -3.37 20.27
C ASP A 58 23.22 -4.29 20.37
N TYR A 59 22.51 -4.53 19.27
CA TYR A 59 21.36 -5.44 19.24
C TYR A 59 21.74 -6.89 19.56
N ASP A 60 21.19 -7.44 20.66
CA ASP A 60 21.31 -8.85 21.05
C ASP A 60 20.06 -9.64 20.59
N PRO A 61 20.19 -10.58 19.62
CA PRO A 61 19.09 -11.37 19.09
C PRO A 61 18.54 -12.41 20.08
N THR A 62 19.16 -12.61 21.24
CA THR A 62 18.78 -13.64 22.23
C THR A 62 17.77 -13.15 23.27
N LEU A 63 17.49 -11.84 23.32
CA LEU A 63 16.49 -11.29 24.24
C LEU A 63 15.06 -11.73 23.85
N PRO A 64 14.20 -12.11 24.82
CA PRO A 64 12.83 -12.51 24.54
C PRO A 64 12.11 -11.38 23.80
N GLN A 65 11.63 -11.70 22.60
CA GLN A 65 10.75 -10.80 21.89
C GLN A 65 9.48 -10.67 22.73
N GLN A 66 9.20 -9.49 23.27
CA GLN A 66 7.82 -9.15 23.59
C GLN A 66 7.08 -9.12 22.25
N GLU A 67 6.60 -10.29 21.83
CA GLU A 67 5.52 -10.41 20.87
C GLU A 67 4.35 -9.68 21.52
N SER A 68 4.24 -8.39 21.26
CA SER A 68 3.04 -7.63 21.57
C SER A 68 1.92 -8.41 20.92
N GLU A 69 1.02 -8.95 21.74
CA GLU A 69 -0.19 -9.64 21.31
C GLU A 69 -0.70 -9.00 20.03
N ILE A 70 -0.71 -9.77 18.94
CA ILE A 70 -1.34 -9.36 17.70
C ILE A 70 -2.82 -9.23 18.04
N ARG A 71 -3.24 -8.03 18.49
CA ARG A 71 -4.64 -7.74 18.69
C ARG A 71 -5.26 -7.76 17.30
N GLU A 72 -6.07 -8.78 17.05
CA GLU A 72 -7.06 -8.74 15.98
C GLU A 72 -7.82 -7.41 16.09
N PRO A 73 -7.89 -6.59 15.03
CA PRO A 73 -8.58 -5.30 15.12
C PRO A 73 -10.06 -5.53 15.43
N GLU A 74 -10.46 -5.28 16.67
CA GLU A 74 -11.87 -5.36 17.11
C GLU A 74 -12.77 -4.37 16.36
N GLU A 75 -12.18 -3.32 15.76
CA GLU A 75 -12.92 -2.29 15.04
C GLU A 75 -12.44 -2.14 13.59
N VAL A 76 -13.16 -2.82 12.72
CA VAL A 76 -13.09 -2.62 11.28
C VAL A 76 -14.01 -1.47 10.95
N GLY A 77 -13.40 -0.37 10.52
CA GLY A 77 -14.04 0.89 10.21
C GLY A 77 -12.95 1.93 9.91
N ASP A 78 -13.38 3.11 9.44
CA ASP A 78 -12.65 4.22 8.79
C ASP A 78 -11.15 4.42 9.13
N LYS A 79 -10.68 4.03 10.32
CA LYS A 79 -9.32 4.26 10.82
C LYS A 79 -8.29 3.23 10.36
N TRP A 80 -8.60 1.94 10.34
CA TRP A 80 -7.65 0.91 9.87
C TRP A 80 -7.41 1.04 8.37
N ASP A 81 -8.50 1.26 7.63
CA ASP A 81 -8.50 1.38 6.18
C ASP A 81 -7.64 2.56 5.70
N THR A 82 -7.73 3.68 6.40
CA THR A 82 -6.94 4.88 6.14
C THR A 82 -5.45 4.66 6.40
N ARG A 83 -5.07 4.05 7.52
CA ARG A 83 -3.64 3.79 7.82
C ARG A 83 -2.99 2.85 6.81
N TRP A 84 -3.68 1.76 6.48
CA TRP A 84 -3.17 0.81 5.51
C TRP A 84 -2.97 1.47 4.14
N ARG A 85 -3.94 2.30 3.70
CA ARG A 85 -3.78 3.10 2.48
C ARG A 85 -2.62 4.08 2.55
N ASN A 86 -2.46 4.81 3.66
CA ASN A 86 -1.37 5.76 3.85
C ASN A 86 0.01 5.07 3.79
N MET A 87 0.14 3.87 4.38
CA MET A 87 1.37 3.06 4.25
C MET A 87 1.67 2.76 2.79
N ASN A 88 0.69 2.20 2.08
CA ASN A 88 0.85 1.82 0.68
C ASN A 88 1.17 3.03 -0.20
N GLY A 89 0.55 4.18 0.05
CA GLY A 89 0.89 5.44 -0.64
C GLY A 89 2.34 5.88 -0.41
N PHE A 90 2.82 5.84 0.83
CA PHE A 90 4.20 6.19 1.15
C PHE A 90 5.21 5.25 0.49
N VAL A 91 5.05 3.93 0.63
CA VAL A 91 5.99 2.97 0.04
C VAL A 91 5.91 2.94 -1.49
N ALA A 92 4.75 3.21 -2.07
CA ALA A 92 4.59 3.41 -3.50
C ALA A 92 5.34 4.66 -3.97
N HIS A 93 5.25 5.77 -3.25
CA HIS A 93 6.02 6.97 -3.58
C HIS A 93 7.54 6.72 -3.54
N LEU A 94 8.04 6.02 -2.51
CA LEU A 94 9.46 5.63 -2.44
C LEU A 94 9.88 4.71 -3.60
N THR A 95 8.99 3.80 -4.02
CA THR A 95 9.19 2.92 -5.17
C THR A 95 9.24 3.72 -6.46
N ASN A 96 8.28 4.62 -6.68
CA ASN A 96 8.19 5.40 -7.90
C ASN A 96 9.38 6.36 -8.06
N SER A 97 9.79 7.01 -6.98
CA SER A 97 10.95 7.91 -6.96
C SER A 97 12.30 7.20 -7.11
N GLY A 98 12.33 5.87 -7.18
CA GLY A 98 13.57 5.10 -7.36
C GLY A 98 14.47 5.06 -6.13
N LYS A 99 14.01 5.60 -4.99
CA LYS A 99 14.78 5.61 -3.73
C LYS A 99 14.95 4.21 -3.15
N ARG A 100 13.92 3.37 -3.27
CA ARG A 100 13.95 1.96 -2.88
C ARG A 100 12.80 1.22 -3.54
N SER A 101 13.06 0.04 -4.11
CA SER A 101 12.01 -0.79 -4.69
C SER A 101 11.24 -1.53 -3.60
N TYR A 102 9.91 -1.37 -3.59
CA TYR A 102 8.98 -2.13 -2.76
C TYR A 102 7.95 -2.89 -3.62
N LEU A 103 8.34 -3.35 -4.82
CA LEU A 103 7.44 -4.13 -5.69
C LEU A 103 6.90 -5.41 -5.04
N GLY A 104 7.64 -6.00 -4.09
CA GLY A 104 7.12 -7.10 -3.27
C GLY A 104 5.94 -6.69 -2.36
N ASN A 105 5.99 -5.49 -1.77
CA ASN A 105 4.88 -4.92 -1.01
C ASN A 105 3.70 -4.57 -1.92
N ALA A 106 3.98 -4.05 -3.12
CA ALA A 106 2.97 -3.80 -4.13
C ALA A 106 2.19 -5.08 -4.45
N LEU A 107 2.90 -6.15 -4.76
CA LEU A 107 2.28 -7.43 -5.07
C LEU A 107 1.49 -7.99 -3.89
N ALA A 108 1.98 -7.86 -2.65
CA ALA A 108 1.23 -8.28 -1.47
C ALA A 108 -0.10 -7.51 -1.33
N ALA A 109 -0.07 -6.18 -1.46
CA ALA A 109 -1.26 -5.34 -1.37
C ALA A 109 -2.27 -5.61 -2.50
N ILE A 110 -1.78 -5.73 -3.74
CA ILE A 110 -2.57 -6.06 -4.92
C ILE A 110 -3.25 -7.42 -4.76
N ARG A 111 -2.52 -8.43 -4.26
CA ARG A 111 -3.09 -9.76 -4.00
C ARG A 111 -4.24 -9.71 -3.01
N MET A 112 -4.05 -9.04 -1.88
CA MET A 112 -5.09 -8.89 -0.86
C MET A 112 -6.31 -8.08 -1.36
N GLY A 113 -6.09 -7.09 -2.23
CA GLY A 113 -7.14 -6.21 -2.75
C GLY A 113 -7.91 -6.78 -3.93
N LEU A 114 -7.25 -7.49 -4.84
CA LEU A 114 -7.80 -7.83 -6.16
C LEU A 114 -7.96 -9.34 -6.38
N GLU A 115 -7.12 -10.17 -5.76
CA GLU A 115 -7.10 -11.61 -6.01
C GLU A 115 -7.71 -12.47 -4.88
N GLU A 116 -8.00 -11.85 -3.73
CA GLU A 116 -8.72 -12.49 -2.65
C GLU A 116 -10.23 -12.44 -2.86
N ASN A 117 -10.92 -13.54 -2.53
CA ASN A 117 -12.36 -13.66 -2.62
C ASN A 117 -12.99 -12.82 -1.50
N PRO A 118 -13.74 -11.75 -1.80
CA PRO A 118 -14.32 -10.88 -0.79
C PRO A 118 -15.25 -11.59 0.19
N ARG A 119 -15.82 -12.75 -0.20
CA ARG A 119 -16.70 -13.57 0.67
C ARG A 119 -15.94 -14.35 1.74
N LYS A 120 -14.65 -14.61 1.52
CA LYS A 120 -13.77 -15.30 2.46
C LYS A 120 -12.96 -14.32 3.32
N ALA A 121 -13.00 -13.03 3.00
CA ALA A 121 -12.28 -12.01 3.74
C ALA A 121 -12.98 -11.75 5.08
N HIS A 122 -12.19 -11.78 6.15
CA HIS A 122 -12.59 -11.32 7.47
C HIS A 122 -11.82 -10.04 7.80
N PRO A 123 -12.52 -9.00 8.27
CA PRO A 123 -13.99 -8.86 8.40
C PRO A 123 -14.68 -8.82 7.02
N LYS A 124 -16.00 -9.04 6.99
CA LYS A 124 -16.77 -8.96 5.74
C LYS A 124 -16.61 -7.57 5.11
N ASN A 125 -16.50 -7.55 3.78
CA ASN A 125 -16.36 -6.34 2.96
C ASN A 125 -15.03 -5.56 3.08
N ILE A 126 -14.05 -6.02 3.86
CA ILE A 126 -12.72 -5.36 3.91
C ILE A 126 -12.07 -5.26 2.53
N THR A 127 -12.30 -6.23 1.65
CA THR A 127 -11.77 -6.17 0.29
C THR A 127 -12.28 -4.95 -0.46
N TYR A 128 -13.55 -4.57 -0.30
CA TYR A 128 -14.17 -3.51 -1.08
C TYR A 128 -13.65 -2.12 -0.72
N ASN A 129 -13.62 -1.75 0.56
CA ASN A 129 -13.37 -0.36 0.96
C ASN A 129 -12.05 -0.14 1.72
N CYS A 130 -11.27 -1.20 1.93
CA CYS A 130 -9.93 -1.11 2.55
C CYS A 130 -8.84 -1.59 1.59
N ARG A 131 -8.90 -2.87 1.20
CA ARG A 131 -7.80 -3.51 0.47
C ARG A 131 -7.77 -3.11 -1.01
N ALA A 132 -8.92 -2.99 -1.66
CA ALA A 132 -8.99 -2.54 -3.05
C ALA A 132 -8.49 -1.09 -3.24
N PRO A 133 -8.87 -0.11 -2.40
CA PRO A 133 -8.25 1.22 -2.40
C PRO A 133 -6.73 1.19 -2.23
N ALA A 134 -6.22 0.38 -1.28
CA ALA A 134 -4.77 0.26 -1.07
C ALA A 134 -4.05 -0.35 -2.29
N ALA A 135 -4.66 -1.33 -2.96
CA ALA A 135 -4.15 -1.87 -4.22
C ALA A 135 -4.18 -0.83 -5.35
N ALA A 136 -5.27 -0.06 -5.46
CA ALA A 136 -5.42 0.98 -6.48
C ALA A 136 -4.31 2.05 -6.40
N ILE A 137 -3.92 2.45 -5.18
CA ILE A 137 -2.83 3.42 -4.95
C ILE A 137 -1.51 2.99 -5.60
N TRP A 138 -1.20 1.68 -5.60
CA TRP A 138 0.00 1.18 -6.26
C TRP A 138 -0.03 1.37 -7.77
N PHE A 139 -1.19 1.18 -8.41
CA PHE A 139 -1.30 1.44 -9.84
C PHE A 139 -1.26 2.94 -10.13
N ILE A 140 -1.97 3.76 -9.36
CA ILE A 140 -1.96 5.22 -9.52
C ILE A 140 -0.53 5.78 -9.45
N LEU A 141 0.29 5.28 -8.53
CA LEU A 141 1.64 5.82 -8.30
C LEU A 141 2.76 5.06 -9.01
N CYS A 142 2.57 3.79 -9.36
CA CYS A 142 3.65 2.90 -9.83
C CYS A 142 3.26 2.05 -11.05
N ALA A 143 2.15 2.34 -11.75
CA ALA A 143 1.71 1.56 -12.91
C ALA A 143 2.85 1.24 -13.89
N LEU A 144 3.67 2.24 -14.27
CA LEU A 144 4.77 2.05 -15.21
C LEU A 144 5.82 1.03 -14.71
N LYS A 145 6.20 1.10 -13.43
CA LYS A 145 7.19 0.18 -12.84
C LYS A 145 6.62 -1.23 -12.68
N ILE A 146 5.35 -1.33 -12.32
CA ILE A 146 4.67 -2.62 -12.20
C ILE A 146 4.53 -3.25 -13.60
N TYR A 147 4.13 -2.48 -14.61
CA TYR A 147 4.02 -2.94 -16.00
C TYR A 147 5.36 -3.39 -16.57
N ALA A 148 6.43 -2.62 -16.35
CA ALA A 148 7.79 -3.04 -16.71
C ALA A 148 8.16 -4.37 -16.04
N GLY A 149 7.86 -4.53 -14.75
CA GLY A 149 8.06 -5.79 -14.04
C GLY A 149 7.23 -6.95 -14.59
N CYS A 150 6.01 -6.70 -15.06
CA CYS A 150 5.16 -7.68 -15.75
C CYS A 150 5.74 -8.11 -17.10
N ARG A 151 6.32 -7.18 -17.87
CA ARG A 151 6.98 -7.48 -19.15
C ARG A 151 8.27 -8.28 -18.97
N GLU A 152 9.03 -7.96 -17.92
CA GLU A 152 10.27 -8.65 -17.58
C GLU A 152 10.04 -10.01 -16.91
N GLY A 153 8.79 -10.33 -16.51
CA GLY A 153 8.45 -11.59 -15.87
C GLY A 153 9.07 -11.73 -14.48
N LEU A 154 9.04 -10.65 -13.68
CA LEU A 154 9.64 -10.66 -12.34
C LEU A 154 8.93 -11.67 -11.43
N SER A 155 9.61 -12.81 -11.26
CA SER A 155 9.18 -13.93 -10.43
C SER A 155 9.40 -13.61 -8.95
N SER A 156 8.41 -12.97 -8.35
CA SER A 156 8.34 -12.78 -6.91
C SER A 156 6.94 -13.14 -6.41
N GLY A 157 6.84 -13.99 -5.39
CA GLY A 157 5.57 -14.26 -4.71
C GLY A 157 4.99 -15.67 -4.90
N LYS A 158 3.75 -15.84 -4.42
CA LYS A 158 3.07 -17.14 -4.39
C LYS A 158 2.30 -17.37 -5.69
N SER A 159 2.27 -18.61 -6.15
CA SER A 159 1.68 -19.05 -7.42
C SER A 159 0.16 -18.89 -7.50
N SER A 160 -0.58 -19.05 -6.40
CA SER A 160 -2.03 -18.84 -6.46
C SER A 160 -2.59 -18.10 -5.26
N THR A 161 -3.71 -17.46 -5.52
CA THR A 161 -4.64 -16.90 -4.54
C THR A 161 -6.03 -17.46 -4.82
N SER A 162 -7.05 -16.98 -4.12
CA SER A 162 -8.39 -17.54 -4.28
C SER A 162 -9.07 -17.23 -5.61
N LEU A 163 -8.66 -16.17 -6.32
CA LEU A 163 -9.23 -15.76 -7.60
C LEU A 163 -8.22 -15.82 -8.76
N TRP A 164 -6.92 -15.66 -8.49
CA TRP A 164 -5.87 -15.82 -9.50
C TRP A 164 -5.27 -17.22 -9.46
N THR A 165 -5.32 -17.92 -10.60
CA THR A 165 -4.81 -19.29 -10.79
C THR A 165 -3.71 -19.39 -11.85
N GLY A 166 -3.22 -18.26 -12.36
CA GLY A 166 -2.11 -18.22 -13.31
C GLY A 166 -0.74 -18.28 -12.62
N GLU A 167 0.29 -17.75 -13.27
CA GLU A 167 1.67 -17.84 -12.79
C GLU A 167 1.95 -16.96 -11.55
N PRO A 168 2.97 -17.32 -10.73
CA PRO A 168 3.50 -16.44 -9.70
C PRO A 168 4.23 -15.25 -10.32
N GLY A 169 4.26 -14.13 -9.60
CA GLY A 169 5.03 -12.96 -10.01
C GLY A 169 4.21 -11.86 -10.66
N LEU A 170 4.96 -10.94 -11.26
CA LEU A 170 4.45 -9.91 -12.14
C LEU A 170 4.48 -10.48 -13.56
N ASP A 171 3.32 -10.59 -14.18
CA ASP A 171 3.17 -11.02 -15.58
C ASP A 171 2.01 -10.27 -16.26
N LEU A 172 1.99 -10.25 -17.59
CA LEU A 172 0.99 -9.53 -18.38
C LEU A 172 -0.43 -10.12 -18.24
N PRO A 173 -0.66 -11.45 -18.29
CA PRO A 173 -1.97 -12.01 -17.98
C PRO A 173 -2.54 -11.56 -16.62
N ARG A 174 -1.67 -11.46 -15.61
CA ARG A 174 -2.03 -11.02 -14.26
C ARG A 174 -2.34 -9.53 -14.20
N TRP A 175 -1.63 -8.72 -14.98
CA TRP A 175 -1.93 -7.30 -15.16
C TRP A 175 -3.35 -7.09 -15.71
N GLU A 176 -3.71 -7.82 -16.77
CA GLU A 176 -5.06 -7.77 -17.35
C GLU A 176 -6.12 -8.23 -16.35
N PHE A 177 -5.83 -9.30 -15.61
CA PHE A 177 -6.69 -9.76 -14.52
C PHE A 177 -6.93 -8.65 -13.49
N TRP A 178 -5.89 -7.96 -13.02
CA TRP A 178 -6.04 -6.87 -12.06
C TRP A 178 -6.91 -5.73 -12.58
N MET A 179 -6.78 -5.35 -13.86
CA MET A 179 -7.69 -4.36 -14.47
C MET A 179 -9.15 -4.81 -14.42
N GLN A 180 -9.43 -6.06 -14.82
CA GLN A 180 -10.79 -6.62 -14.77
C GLN A 180 -11.34 -6.66 -13.34
N ARG A 181 -10.49 -6.92 -12.34
CA ARG A 181 -10.87 -6.90 -10.93
C ARG A 181 -11.20 -5.49 -10.44
N LEU A 182 -10.42 -4.47 -10.83
CA LEU A 182 -10.72 -3.07 -10.52
C LEU A 182 -12.07 -2.65 -11.11
N GLU A 183 -12.35 -3.02 -12.36
CA GLU A 183 -13.65 -2.77 -13.00
C GLU A 183 -14.81 -3.45 -12.25
N THR A 184 -14.63 -4.72 -11.88
CA THR A 184 -15.63 -5.47 -11.12
C THR A 184 -15.92 -4.82 -9.77
N LEU A 185 -14.88 -4.37 -9.05
CA LEU A 185 -15.02 -3.75 -7.74
C LEU A 185 -15.67 -2.36 -7.85
N LYS A 186 -15.28 -1.57 -8.85
CA LYS A 186 -15.90 -0.27 -9.16
C LYS A 186 -17.42 -0.39 -9.39
N GLY A 187 -17.86 -1.45 -10.07
CA GLY A 187 -19.29 -1.70 -10.33
C GLY A 187 -20.09 -2.28 -9.16
N HIS A 188 -19.45 -2.68 -8.05
CA HIS A 188 -20.12 -3.37 -6.96
C HIS A 188 -20.99 -2.42 -6.10
N SER A 189 -22.11 -2.92 -5.55
CA SER A 189 -23.06 -2.08 -4.79
C SER A 189 -22.52 -1.64 -3.41
N VAL A 190 -21.57 -2.40 -2.84
CA VAL A 190 -20.99 -2.17 -1.52
C VAL A 190 -19.79 -1.20 -1.55
N THR A 191 -19.25 -0.88 -2.72
CA THR A 191 -18.12 0.05 -2.81
C THR A 191 -18.55 1.49 -2.62
N THR A 192 -17.80 2.23 -1.80
CA THR A 192 -17.99 3.67 -1.59
C THR A 192 -17.65 4.44 -2.86
N LYS A 193 -18.11 5.70 -2.95
CA LYS A 193 -17.72 6.60 -4.05
C LYS A 193 -16.20 6.74 -4.13
N GLU A 194 -15.53 6.94 -3.01
CA GLU A 194 -14.07 7.05 -2.95
C GLU A 194 -13.37 5.83 -3.54
N THR A 195 -13.79 4.61 -3.17
CA THR A 195 -13.25 3.37 -3.75
C THR A 195 -13.44 3.35 -5.27
N LYS A 196 -14.61 3.76 -5.76
CA LYS A 196 -14.90 3.78 -7.21
C LYS A 196 -13.98 4.75 -7.94
N ASP A 197 -13.78 5.94 -7.39
CA ASP A 197 -12.91 6.97 -7.95
C ASP A 197 -11.46 6.48 -7.98
N LEU A 198 -10.98 5.84 -6.91
CA LEU A 198 -9.64 5.24 -6.85
C LEU A 198 -9.46 4.08 -7.84
N CYS A 199 -10.45 3.20 -7.97
CA CYS A 199 -10.41 2.13 -8.96
C CYS A 199 -10.33 2.70 -10.38
N GLN A 200 -11.11 3.75 -10.68
CA GLN A 200 -11.05 4.41 -11.98
C GLN A 200 -9.67 5.02 -12.25
N ALA A 201 -9.13 5.78 -11.30
CA ALA A 201 -7.79 6.39 -11.44
C ALA A 201 -6.69 5.33 -11.64
N ALA A 202 -6.79 4.18 -10.97
CA ALA A 202 -5.89 3.06 -11.19
C ALA A 202 -6.01 2.48 -12.61
N ILE A 203 -7.23 2.26 -13.10
CA ILE A 203 -7.47 1.77 -14.47
C ILE A 203 -6.91 2.75 -15.50
N ASP A 204 -7.12 4.05 -15.31
CA ASP A 204 -6.61 5.09 -16.20
C ASP A 204 -5.07 5.08 -16.25
N ALA A 205 -4.41 5.01 -15.09
CA ALA A 205 -2.95 4.89 -15.00
C ALA A 205 -2.41 3.61 -15.66
N MET A 206 -3.12 2.49 -15.51
CA MET A 206 -2.76 1.22 -16.15
C MET A 206 -2.89 1.30 -17.68
N ASN A 207 -3.98 1.87 -18.19
CA ASN A 207 -4.18 2.05 -19.64
C ASN A 207 -3.14 2.97 -20.27
N GLN A 208 -2.75 4.05 -19.57
CA GLN A 208 -1.69 4.96 -20.05
C GLN A 208 -0.37 4.23 -20.30
N CYS A 209 0.00 3.27 -19.43
CA CYS A 209 1.24 2.51 -19.58
C CYS A 209 1.27 1.66 -20.85
N VAL A 210 0.13 1.08 -21.25
CA VAL A 210 0.05 0.27 -22.47
C VAL A 210 0.22 1.17 -23.70
N VAL A 211 -0.39 2.36 -23.70
CA VAL A 211 -0.28 3.31 -24.82
C VAL A 211 1.13 3.89 -24.96
N GLU A 212 1.79 4.25 -23.86
CA GLU A 212 3.13 4.86 -23.90
C GLU A 212 4.26 3.89 -24.29
N VAL A 213 4.06 2.59 -24.07
CA VAL A 213 5.10 1.58 -24.23
C VAL A 213 4.94 0.78 -25.52
N ASP A 214 3.72 0.62 -26.02
CA ASP A 214 3.41 -0.16 -27.23
C ASP A 214 2.97 0.72 -28.43
N GLY A 215 2.88 2.04 -28.25
CA GLY A 215 2.65 3.04 -29.31
C GLY A 215 3.93 3.68 -29.83
#